data_AF-A0AAV2H971-F1
#
_entry.id   AF-A0AAV2H971-F1
#
_cell.length_a   1.000
_cell.length_b   1.000
_cell.length_c   1.000
_cell.angle_alpha   90.00
_cell.angle_beta   90.00
_cell.angle_gamma   90.00
#
_symmetry.space_group_name_H-M   'P 1'
#
loop_
_entity.id
_entity.type
_entity.pdbx_description
1 polymer ?
#
loop_
_entity_poly.entity_id
_entity_poly.type
_entity_poly.pdbx_seq_one_letter_code
_entity_poly.pdbx_strand_id
1 'polypeptide(L)'
;MTPSEAASILFTLETFVRACDKARLDYFLTEASLMGAVRHHGLIPWDDDIDVAMSARQWREIRDVLGNIRGFELYAPGDSQWKFYMTSAKAFPDKPFKFPNLDIFFYEEDATHIWAVTKGLKHDLVFSKKDIFPLQPRPFEHLVVPVPCNLDLVVHRSHDMHECVTPEYVHKTNTNFYFGGRISVHCRVLYDVYPFVF
;
A
#
# COMPACT_ATOMS: atom_id res chain seq x y z
N MET A 1 7.27 6.51 11.40
CA MET A 1 7.16 5.20 12.08
C MET A 1 8.34 4.97 13.05
N THR A 2 8.22 4.22 14.16
CA THR A 2 9.39 3.78 14.98
C THR A 2 10.07 2.56 14.35
N PRO A 3 11.34 2.24 14.66
CA PRO A 3 12.00 1.05 14.09
C PRO A 3 11.27 -0.27 14.34
N SER A 4 10.65 -0.41 15.52
CA SER A 4 9.85 -1.61 15.87
C SER A 4 8.56 -1.69 15.04
N GLU A 5 7.88 -0.56 14.83
CA GLU A 5 6.71 -0.49 13.96
C GLU A 5 7.09 -0.80 12.50
N ALA A 6 8.25 -0.32 12.02
CA ALA A 6 8.76 -0.62 10.67
C ALA A 6 9.09 -2.10 10.50
N ALA A 7 9.78 -2.72 11.47
CA ALA A 7 10.03 -4.15 11.45
C ALA A 7 8.72 -4.97 11.44
N SER A 8 7.71 -4.53 12.20
CA SER A 8 6.40 -5.18 12.28
C SER A 8 5.64 -5.13 10.95
N ILE A 9 5.59 -3.98 10.27
CA ILE A 9 4.88 -3.87 8.99
C ILE A 9 5.62 -4.60 7.86
N LEU A 10 6.96 -4.61 7.87
CA LEU A 10 7.74 -5.37 6.89
C LEU A 10 7.61 -6.88 7.08
N PHE A 11 7.54 -7.35 8.33
CA PHE A 11 7.21 -8.75 8.62
C PHE A 11 5.77 -9.11 8.19
N THR A 12 4.85 -8.16 8.31
CA THR A 12 3.47 -8.30 7.82
C THR A 12 3.43 -8.42 6.30
N LEU A 13 4.15 -7.56 5.58
CA LEU A 13 4.30 -7.66 4.13
C LEU A 13 4.93 -8.99 3.72
N GLU A 14 6.04 -9.42 4.34
CA GLU A 14 6.68 -10.70 4.01
C GLU A 14 5.74 -11.89 4.19
N THR A 15 4.93 -11.88 5.25
CA THR A 15 3.93 -12.91 5.49
C THR A 15 2.82 -12.89 4.44
N PHE A 16 2.34 -11.68 4.09
CA PHE A 16 1.36 -11.47 3.04
C PHE A 16 1.87 -11.98 1.68
N VAL A 17 3.10 -11.62 1.28
CA VAL A 17 3.74 -12.06 0.03
C VAL A 17 3.78 -13.58 -0.04
N ARG A 18 4.30 -14.24 1.00
CA ARG A 18 4.38 -15.71 1.06
C ARG A 18 3.02 -16.38 0.95
N ALA A 19 1.99 -15.80 1.57
CA ALA A 19 0.64 -16.32 1.49
C ALA A 19 0.07 -16.19 0.07
N CYS A 20 0.26 -15.03 -0.56
CA CYS A 20 -0.18 -14.78 -1.93
C CYS A 20 0.52 -15.71 -2.94
N ASP A 21 1.84 -15.86 -2.84
CA ASP A 21 2.62 -16.74 -3.71
C ASP A 21 2.15 -18.20 -3.62
N LYS A 22 1.95 -18.69 -2.38
CA LYS A 22 1.49 -20.06 -2.13
C LYS A 22 0.08 -20.30 -2.67
N ALA A 23 -0.80 -19.30 -2.56
CA ALA A 23 -2.20 -19.39 -2.98
C ALA A 23 -2.44 -18.95 -4.43
N ARG A 24 -1.41 -18.44 -5.14
CA ARG A 24 -1.53 -17.81 -6.46
C ARG A 24 -2.53 -16.66 -6.49
N LEU A 25 -2.43 -15.78 -5.50
CA LEU A 25 -3.21 -14.55 -5.43
C LEU A 25 -2.38 -13.42 -6.07
N ASP A 26 -2.97 -12.76 -7.06
CA ASP A 26 -2.30 -11.65 -7.74
C ASP A 26 -2.47 -10.36 -6.93
N TYR A 27 -1.35 -9.65 -6.76
CA TYR A 27 -1.32 -8.32 -6.14
C TYR A 27 -0.24 -7.47 -6.80
N PHE A 28 -0.27 -6.17 -6.57
CA PHE A 28 0.85 -5.26 -6.86
C PHE A 28 0.87 -4.09 -5.88
N LEU A 29 2.06 -3.49 -5.66
CA LEU A 29 2.15 -2.26 -4.86
C LEU A 29 1.40 -1.12 -5.54
N THR A 30 0.70 -0.31 -4.75
CA THR A 30 -0.03 0.87 -5.21
C THR A 30 0.25 2.08 -4.33
N GLU A 31 -0.35 3.23 -4.64
CA GLU A 31 -0.30 4.47 -3.85
C GLU A 31 1.14 4.89 -3.46
N ALA A 32 1.35 5.32 -2.22
CA ALA A 32 2.63 5.81 -1.73
C ALA A 32 3.68 4.70 -1.65
N SER A 33 3.27 3.46 -1.39
CA SER A 33 4.15 2.28 -1.42
C SER A 33 4.77 2.05 -2.79
N LEU A 34 4.01 2.18 -3.87
CA LEU A 34 4.54 2.10 -5.23
C LEU A 34 5.53 3.22 -5.51
N MET A 35 5.22 4.45 -5.09
CA MET A 35 6.14 5.59 -5.23
C MET A 35 7.46 5.36 -4.50
N GLY A 36 7.43 4.85 -3.27
CA GLY A 36 8.62 4.48 -2.51
C GLY A 36 9.45 3.38 -3.19
N ALA A 37 8.77 2.37 -3.74
CA ALA A 37 9.40 1.34 -4.56
C ALA A 37 10.08 1.92 -5.82
N VAL A 38 9.49 2.94 -6.45
CA VAL A 38 10.07 3.59 -7.63
C VAL A 38 11.27 4.45 -7.26
N ARG A 39 11.12 5.31 -6.26
CA ARG A 39 12.09 6.34 -5.88
C ARG A 39 13.33 5.75 -5.20
N HIS A 40 13.15 4.86 -4.23
CA HIS A 40 14.24 4.41 -3.36
C HIS A 40 14.13 2.96 -2.89
N HIS A 41 13.30 2.16 -3.56
CA HIS A 41 13.15 0.73 -3.31
C HIS A 41 12.73 0.41 -1.87
N GLY A 42 11.85 1.21 -1.27
CA GLY A 42 11.42 0.98 0.11
C GLY A 42 10.30 1.91 0.57
N LEU A 43 10.04 1.90 1.88
CA LEU A 43 9.04 2.76 2.52
C LEU A 43 9.40 4.22 2.36
N ILE A 44 8.41 5.09 2.10
CA ILE A 44 8.64 6.53 2.20
C ILE A 44 8.93 6.88 3.67
N PRO A 45 9.98 7.67 3.99
CA PRO A 45 10.45 7.81 5.37
C PRO A 45 9.43 8.37 6.38
N TRP A 46 8.46 9.14 5.90
CA TRP A 46 7.38 9.73 6.70
C TRP A 46 6.03 9.03 6.52
N ASP A 47 5.97 7.98 5.72
CA ASP A 47 4.78 7.18 5.51
C ASP A 47 4.63 6.13 6.64
N ASP A 48 3.40 5.68 6.89
CA ASP A 48 3.12 4.82 8.04
C ASP A 48 2.31 3.54 7.78
N ASP A 49 2.10 3.18 6.52
CA ASP A 49 1.49 1.93 6.09
C ASP A 49 2.14 1.35 4.81
N ILE A 50 1.54 0.27 4.29
CA ILE A 50 1.92 -0.35 3.02
C ILE A 50 0.64 -0.63 2.25
N ASP A 51 0.60 -0.23 0.98
CA ASP A 51 -0.56 -0.33 0.11
C ASP A 51 -0.38 -1.38 -1.00
N VAL A 52 -1.35 -2.28 -1.12
CA VAL A 52 -1.43 -3.25 -2.23
C VAL A 52 -2.79 -3.20 -2.91
N ALA A 53 -2.80 -3.46 -4.21
CA ALA A 53 -4.00 -3.64 -4.99
C ALA A 53 -4.17 -5.11 -5.40
N MET A 54 -5.38 -5.65 -5.27
CA MET A 54 -5.73 -7.04 -5.60
C MET A 54 -6.99 -7.11 -6.46
N SER A 55 -7.16 -8.19 -7.22
CA SER A 55 -8.36 -8.40 -8.04
C SER A 55 -9.57 -8.71 -7.16
N ALA A 56 -10.66 -7.95 -7.31
CA ALA A 56 -11.93 -8.22 -6.64
C ALA A 56 -12.51 -9.60 -7.00
N ARG A 57 -12.11 -10.18 -8.14
CA ARG A 57 -12.50 -11.54 -8.54
C ARG A 57 -11.99 -12.61 -7.56
N GLN A 58 -10.90 -12.33 -6.83
CA GLN A 58 -10.29 -13.25 -5.86
C GLN A 58 -10.67 -12.93 -4.40
N TRP A 59 -11.64 -12.03 -4.17
CA TRP A 59 -12.04 -11.56 -2.83
C TRP A 59 -12.27 -12.69 -1.79
N ARG A 60 -12.91 -13.79 -2.20
CA ARG A 60 -13.25 -14.90 -1.32
C ARG A 60 -12.00 -15.68 -0.93
N GLU A 61 -11.16 -15.97 -1.91
CA GLU A 61 -9.89 -16.67 -1.75
C GLU A 61 -8.93 -15.84 -0.89
N ILE A 62 -8.85 -14.53 -1.14
CA ILE A 62 -8.06 -13.58 -0.34
C ILE A 62 -8.51 -13.61 1.11
N ARG A 63 -9.82 -13.52 1.36
CA ARG A 63 -10.37 -13.57 2.73
C ARG A 63 -10.06 -14.89 3.43
N ASP A 64 -10.21 -16.01 2.73
CA ASP A 64 -9.94 -17.34 3.27
C ASP A 64 -8.45 -17.54 3.57
N VAL A 65 -7.57 -17.15 2.65
CA VAL A 65 -6.13 -17.31 2.81
C VAL A 65 -5.60 -16.41 3.93
N LEU A 66 -5.87 -15.11 3.85
CA LEU A 66 -5.31 -14.14 4.80
C LEU A 66 -5.98 -14.23 6.18
N GLY A 67 -7.29 -14.50 6.23
CA GLY A 67 -8.05 -14.60 7.47
C GLY A 67 -7.71 -15.83 8.32
N ASN A 68 -7.02 -16.83 7.75
CA ASN A 68 -6.61 -18.06 8.44
C ASN A 68 -5.11 -18.11 8.77
N ILE A 69 -4.36 -17.01 8.59
CA ILE A 69 -2.94 -16.97 8.92
C ILE A 69 -2.76 -16.83 10.44
N ARG A 70 -2.12 -17.82 11.06
CA ARG A 70 -1.84 -17.80 12.51
C ARG A 70 -0.97 -16.60 12.88
N GLY A 71 -1.40 -15.85 13.91
CA GLY A 71 -0.68 -14.67 14.41
C GLY A 71 -1.01 -13.38 13.66
N PHE A 72 -1.94 -13.44 12.70
CA PHE A 72 -2.43 -12.31 11.94
C PHE A 72 -3.95 -12.25 11.98
N GLU A 73 -4.47 -11.07 11.71
CA GLU A 73 -5.90 -10.79 11.61
C GLU A 73 -6.15 -10.01 10.32
N LEU A 74 -7.32 -10.27 9.71
CA LEU A 74 -7.80 -9.56 8.54
C LEU A 74 -9.09 -8.83 8.91
N TYR A 75 -9.05 -7.50 8.87
CA TYR A 75 -10.25 -6.69 8.87
C TYR A 75 -10.73 -6.50 7.43
N ALA A 76 -11.89 -7.07 7.11
CA ALA A 76 -12.44 -7.12 5.75
C ALA A 76 -13.84 -6.47 5.66
N PRO A 77 -13.95 -5.14 5.79
CA PRO A 77 -15.23 -4.45 5.73
C PRO A 77 -15.75 -4.36 4.29
N GLY A 78 -16.59 -5.31 3.88
CA GLY A 78 -17.37 -5.24 2.64
C GLY A 78 -16.59 -4.68 1.44
N ASP A 79 -17.07 -3.54 0.91
CA ASP A 79 -16.50 -2.81 -0.23
C ASP A 79 -15.56 -1.65 0.15
N SER A 80 -15.15 -1.57 1.41
CA SER A 80 -14.17 -0.61 1.90
C SER A 80 -12.77 -1.23 1.94
N GLN A 81 -11.76 -0.42 2.25
CA GLN A 81 -10.37 -0.86 2.36
C GLN A 81 -10.22 -1.98 3.40
N TRP A 82 -9.54 -3.06 3.03
CA TRP A 82 -9.22 -4.15 3.96
C TRP A 82 -7.88 -3.89 4.62
N LYS A 83 -7.71 -4.39 5.85
CA LYS A 83 -6.50 -4.20 6.65
C LYS A 83 -5.99 -5.54 7.16
N PHE A 84 -4.73 -5.83 6.88
CA PHE A 84 -4.04 -7.04 7.32
C PHE A 84 -2.94 -6.67 8.32
N TYR A 85 -2.94 -7.29 9.49
CA TYR A 85 -2.04 -6.89 10.59
C TYR A 85 -1.78 -8.04 11.56
N MET A 86 -0.70 -7.94 12.32
CA MET A 86 -0.38 -8.93 13.37
C MET A 86 -1.43 -8.88 14.49
N THR A 87 -1.79 -10.04 15.06
CA THR A 87 -2.67 -10.10 16.23
C THR A 87 -2.10 -9.33 17.43
N SER A 88 -0.77 -9.26 17.54
CA SER A 88 -0.02 -8.52 18.58
C SER A 88 0.14 -7.02 18.29
N ALA A 89 -0.36 -6.52 17.16
CA ALA A 89 -0.28 -5.10 16.82
C ALA A 89 -1.04 -4.22 17.82
N LYS A 90 -0.72 -2.93 17.84
CA LYS A 90 -1.34 -1.98 18.78
C LYS A 90 -2.80 -1.74 18.38
N ALA A 91 -3.73 -2.05 19.28
CA ALA A 91 -5.14 -1.73 19.09
C ALA A 91 -5.43 -0.25 19.31
N PHE A 92 -6.45 0.25 18.62
CA PHE A 92 -7.07 1.53 18.91
C PHE A 92 -8.32 1.32 19.78
N PRO A 93 -8.69 2.27 20.65
CA PRO A 93 -9.90 2.16 21.46
C PRO A 93 -11.17 1.98 20.64
N ASP A 94 -11.31 2.70 19.53
CA ASP A 94 -12.57 2.83 18.78
C ASP A 94 -12.46 2.32 17.33
N LYS A 95 -11.53 1.41 17.04
CA LYS A 95 -11.36 0.88 15.67
C LYS A 95 -11.33 -0.64 15.66
N PRO A 96 -11.90 -1.27 14.62
CA PRO A 96 -11.92 -2.73 14.47
C PRO A 96 -10.61 -3.28 13.86
N PHE A 97 -9.54 -2.49 13.83
CA PHE A 97 -8.24 -2.84 13.27
C PHE A 97 -7.11 -2.28 14.12
N LYS A 98 -5.90 -2.77 13.90
CA LYS A 98 -4.70 -2.46 14.70
C LYS A 98 -3.63 -1.80 13.82
N PHE A 99 -2.66 -1.16 14.46
CA PHE A 99 -1.51 -0.55 13.79
C PHE A 99 -0.19 -1.17 14.28
N PRO A 100 0.81 -1.36 13.40
CA PRO A 100 0.80 -1.13 11.95
C PRO A 100 -0.12 -2.09 11.17
N ASN A 101 -0.57 -1.68 9.99
CA ASN A 101 -1.39 -2.50 9.09
C ASN A 101 -0.94 -2.33 7.64
N LEU A 102 -1.10 -3.39 6.86
CA LEU A 102 -1.03 -3.39 5.40
C LEU A 102 -2.44 -3.19 4.85
N ASP A 103 -2.57 -2.22 3.96
CA ASP A 103 -3.82 -1.79 3.35
C ASP A 103 -4.03 -2.46 2.00
N ILE A 104 -5.19 -3.10 1.85
CA ILE A 104 -5.57 -3.88 0.68
C ILE A 104 -6.73 -3.18 -0.01
N PHE A 105 -6.47 -2.78 -1.25
CA PHE A 105 -7.44 -2.21 -2.17
C PHE A 105 -7.82 -3.22 -3.25
N PHE A 106 -8.99 -2.99 -3.83
CA PHE A 106 -9.56 -3.87 -4.84
C PHE A 106 -9.80 -3.12 -6.14
N TYR A 107 -9.53 -3.81 -7.24
CA TYR A 107 -9.91 -3.39 -8.59
C TYR A 107 -10.78 -4.45 -9.26
N GLU A 108 -11.66 -3.99 -10.14
CA GLU A 108 -12.31 -4.81 -11.16
C GLU A 108 -11.66 -4.57 -12.52
N GLU A 109 -11.98 -5.41 -13.49
CA GLU A 109 -11.39 -5.36 -14.81
C GLU A 109 -12.30 -5.90 -15.91
N ASP A 110 -12.12 -5.36 -17.10
CA ASP A 110 -12.64 -5.91 -18.35
C ASP A 110 -11.49 -6.45 -19.24
N ALA A 111 -11.73 -6.55 -20.55
CA ALA A 111 -10.72 -7.00 -21.51
C ALA A 111 -9.53 -6.04 -21.67
N THR A 112 -9.71 -4.76 -21.32
CA THR A 112 -8.83 -3.65 -21.71
C THR A 112 -8.40 -2.75 -20.55
N HIS A 113 -9.19 -2.67 -19.47
CA HIS A 113 -8.98 -1.74 -18.36
C HIS A 113 -9.15 -2.40 -16.99
N ILE A 114 -8.58 -1.76 -15.97
CA ILE A 114 -8.88 -1.98 -14.57
C ILE A 114 -9.41 -0.68 -13.93
N TRP A 115 -10.26 -0.79 -12.92
CA TRP A 115 -10.74 0.36 -12.15
C TRP A 115 -10.88 0.02 -10.66
N ALA A 116 -10.56 0.98 -9.80
CA ALA A 116 -10.69 0.82 -8.36
C ALA A 116 -12.16 0.68 -7.93
N VAL A 117 -12.45 -0.29 -7.07
CA VAL A 117 -13.80 -0.53 -6.51
C VAL A 117 -13.88 -0.36 -4.99
N THR A 118 -12.74 -0.16 -4.32
CA THR A 118 -12.70 0.15 -2.89
C THR A 118 -13.25 1.55 -2.60
N LYS A 119 -14.25 1.63 -1.72
CA LYS A 119 -14.81 2.90 -1.22
C LYS A 119 -13.78 3.74 -0.48
N GLY A 120 -13.76 5.04 -0.76
CA GLY A 120 -12.88 6.01 -0.11
C GLY A 120 -11.54 6.22 -0.82
N LEU A 121 -11.22 5.42 -1.83
CA LEU A 121 -10.16 5.78 -2.79
C LEU A 121 -10.62 6.92 -3.70
N LYS A 122 -9.67 7.58 -4.37
CA LYS A 122 -9.98 8.47 -5.50
C LYS A 122 -10.65 7.63 -6.60
N HIS A 123 -11.98 7.67 -6.63
CA HIS A 123 -12.86 6.83 -7.45
C HIS A 123 -12.70 6.98 -8.97
N ASP A 124 -11.79 7.85 -9.43
CA ASP A 124 -11.55 8.16 -10.85
C ASP A 124 -10.33 7.44 -11.44
N LEU A 125 -9.71 6.52 -10.69
CA LEU A 125 -8.54 5.76 -11.15
C LEU A 125 -8.96 4.56 -12.02
N VAL A 126 -8.91 4.76 -13.34
CA VAL A 126 -9.11 3.74 -14.37
C VAL A 126 -7.86 3.62 -15.24
N PHE A 127 -7.19 2.47 -15.24
CA PHE A 127 -5.95 2.25 -16.00
C PHE A 127 -6.16 1.25 -17.14
N SER A 128 -5.44 1.42 -18.25
CA SER A 128 -5.40 0.36 -19.26
C SER A 128 -4.58 -0.83 -18.75
N LYS A 129 -5.02 -2.05 -19.02
CA LYS A 129 -4.32 -3.27 -18.60
C LYS A 129 -2.91 -3.35 -19.15
N LYS A 130 -2.62 -2.74 -20.31
CA LYS A 130 -1.27 -2.70 -20.89
C LYS A 130 -0.27 -1.85 -20.09
N ASP A 131 -0.78 -0.94 -19.25
CA ASP A 131 0.04 -0.05 -18.41
C ASP A 131 0.25 -0.64 -17.01
N ILE A 132 -0.53 -1.67 -16.66
CA ILE A 132 -0.42 -2.41 -15.40
C ILE A 132 0.31 -3.73 -15.61
N PHE A 133 -0.09 -4.50 -16.62
CA PHE A 133 0.37 -5.86 -16.87
C PHE A 133 1.25 -5.95 -18.12
N PRO A 134 2.21 -6.89 -18.17
CA PRO A 134 2.56 -7.85 -17.12
C PRO A 134 3.28 -7.17 -15.96
N LEU A 135 2.95 -7.57 -14.72
CA LEU A 135 3.61 -7.04 -13.53
C LEU A 135 5.12 -7.30 -13.60
N GLN A 136 5.89 -6.36 -13.06
CA GLN A 136 7.34 -6.43 -13.02
C GLN A 136 7.82 -6.66 -11.59
N PRO A 137 8.85 -7.49 -11.36
CA PRO A 137 9.46 -7.61 -10.04
C PRO A 137 10.26 -6.33 -9.74
N ARG A 138 10.09 -5.77 -8.55
CA ARG A 138 10.86 -4.60 -8.10
C ARG A 138 11.34 -4.76 -6.65
N PRO A 139 12.58 -4.38 -6.32
CA PRO A 139 13.04 -4.35 -4.94
C PRO A 139 12.19 -3.41 -4.08
N PHE A 140 11.83 -3.88 -2.89
CA PHE A 140 11.15 -3.12 -1.86
C PHE A 140 11.64 -3.59 -0.49
N GLU A 141 12.47 -2.79 0.16
CA GLU A 141 13.22 -3.16 1.35
C GLU A 141 14.03 -4.46 1.11
N HIS A 142 13.82 -5.50 1.91
CA HIS A 142 14.46 -6.81 1.74
C HIS A 142 13.69 -7.77 0.83
N LEU A 143 12.58 -7.32 0.22
CA LEU A 143 11.71 -8.14 -0.62
C LEU A 143 11.82 -7.74 -2.10
N VAL A 144 11.31 -8.62 -2.96
CA VAL A 144 11.04 -8.33 -4.37
C VAL A 144 9.54 -8.52 -4.57
N VAL A 145 8.85 -7.47 -4.95
CA VAL A 145 7.39 -7.41 -5.02
C VAL A 145 6.92 -7.00 -6.41
N PRO A 146 5.73 -7.47 -6.85
CA PRO A 146 5.16 -7.08 -8.13
C PRO A 146 4.73 -5.61 -8.15
N VAL A 147 5.06 -4.92 -9.24
CA VAL A 147 4.63 -3.55 -9.53
C VAL A 147 4.09 -3.45 -10.97
N PRO A 148 3.28 -2.43 -11.29
CA PRO A 148 2.86 -2.15 -12.66
C PRO A 148 4.01 -2.02 -13.66
N CYS A 149 3.81 -2.40 -14.92
CA CYS A 149 4.85 -2.28 -15.96
C CYS A 149 5.14 -0.83 -16.39
N ASN A 150 4.14 0.05 -16.39
CA ASN A 150 4.29 1.46 -16.76
C ASN A 150 4.30 2.35 -15.52
N LEU A 151 5.42 2.30 -14.79
CA LEU A 151 5.57 2.97 -13.50
C LEU A 151 5.40 4.49 -13.58
N ASP A 152 5.98 5.11 -14.60
CA ASP A 152 5.89 6.56 -14.79
C ASP A 152 4.43 7.00 -14.93
N LEU A 153 3.63 6.30 -15.76
CA LEU A 153 2.22 6.64 -15.93
C LEU A 153 1.42 6.41 -14.66
N VAL A 154 1.61 5.27 -14.00
CA VAL A 154 0.79 4.88 -12.85
C VAL A 154 1.08 5.76 -11.65
N VAL A 155 2.36 6.03 -11.36
CA VAL A 155 2.74 6.88 -10.23
C VAL A 155 2.41 8.35 -10.51
N HIS A 156 2.67 8.87 -11.71
CA HIS A 156 2.38 10.28 -12.01
C HIS A 156 0.89 10.64 -12.04
N ARG A 157 0.01 9.64 -12.17
CA ARG A 157 -1.44 9.89 -12.10
C ARG A 157 -1.92 10.14 -10.67
N SER A 158 -1.22 9.60 -9.67
CA SER A 158 -1.58 9.72 -8.26
C SER A 158 -0.67 10.68 -7.48
N HIS A 159 0.57 10.85 -7.90
CA HIS A 159 1.63 11.56 -7.17
C HIS A 159 2.56 12.36 -8.09
N ASP A 160 3.09 13.48 -7.59
CA ASP A 160 4.23 14.15 -8.21
C ASP A 160 5.54 13.53 -7.66
N MET A 161 6.38 13.01 -8.56
CA MET A 161 7.62 12.32 -8.16
C MET A 161 8.70 13.28 -7.65
N HIS A 162 8.61 14.57 -7.95
CA HIS A 162 9.60 15.56 -7.52
C HIS A 162 9.19 16.31 -6.24
N GLU A 163 7.94 16.12 -5.81
CA GLU A 163 7.40 16.74 -4.62
C GLU A 163 7.25 15.72 -3.49
N CYS A 164 7.65 16.17 -2.30
CA CYS A 164 7.63 15.42 -1.07
C CYS A 164 6.57 16.04 -0.19
N VAL A 165 5.46 15.32 -0.03
CA VAL A 165 4.21 15.82 0.55
C VAL A 165 3.97 15.14 1.89
N THR A 166 3.55 15.92 2.90
CA THR A 166 3.05 15.38 4.17
C THR A 166 1.82 14.49 3.95
N PRO A 167 1.65 13.41 4.71
CA PRO A 167 0.46 12.57 4.60
C PRO A 167 -0.79 13.36 4.99
N GLU A 168 -1.91 13.09 4.31
CA GLU A 168 -3.22 13.66 4.67
C GLU A 168 -3.81 13.00 5.90
N TYR A 169 -3.52 11.71 6.07
CA TYR A 169 -4.01 10.89 7.15
C TYR A 169 -2.84 10.12 7.74
N VAL A 170 -2.74 10.10 9.08
CA VAL A 170 -1.67 9.41 9.81
C VAL A 170 -2.27 8.16 10.42
N HIS A 171 -1.91 6.98 9.88
CA HIS A 171 -2.50 5.70 10.27
C HIS A 171 -2.18 5.36 11.72
N LYS A 172 -0.99 5.74 12.20
CA LYS A 172 -0.52 5.54 13.57
C LYS A 172 -1.41 6.18 14.63
N THR A 173 -1.96 7.34 14.34
CA THR A 173 -2.82 8.10 15.27
C THR A 173 -4.28 8.06 14.87
N ASN A 174 -4.61 7.56 13.68
CA ASN A 174 -5.96 7.55 13.11
C ASN A 174 -6.56 8.97 13.02
N THR A 175 -5.73 9.94 12.59
CA THR A 175 -6.11 11.35 12.54
C THR A 175 -5.82 11.92 11.17
N ASN A 176 -6.77 12.69 10.64
CA ASN A 176 -6.53 13.52 9.47
C ASN A 176 -5.75 14.77 9.86
N PHE A 177 -4.79 15.16 9.03
CA PHE A 177 -3.97 16.36 9.17
C PHE A 177 -4.67 17.59 8.56
N TYR A 178 -5.96 17.80 8.85
CA TYR A 178 -6.75 18.89 8.23
C TYR A 178 -6.39 20.29 8.73
N PHE A 179 -5.71 20.44 9.87
CA PHE A 179 -5.56 21.74 10.54
C PHE A 179 -4.43 22.64 10.01
N GLY A 180 -3.55 22.16 9.12
CA GLY A 180 -2.43 22.96 8.57
C GLY A 180 -2.32 23.00 7.04
N GLY A 181 -3.16 22.23 6.33
CA GLY A 181 -2.98 21.96 4.90
C GLY A 181 -1.84 20.97 4.63
N ARG A 182 -1.84 20.34 3.44
CA ARG A 182 -0.71 19.53 2.99
C ARG A 182 0.48 20.45 2.75
N ILE A 183 1.61 20.15 3.39
CA ILE A 183 2.88 20.83 3.11
C ILE A 183 3.60 20.00 2.05
N SER A 184 4.02 20.67 0.98
CA SER A 184 4.85 20.08 -0.08
C SER A 184 6.16 20.84 -0.15
N VAL A 185 7.24 20.09 -0.34
CA VAL A 185 8.55 20.64 -0.70
C VAL A 185 9.13 19.84 -1.85
N HIS A 186 9.94 20.48 -2.68
CA HIS A 186 10.73 19.75 -3.67
C HIS A 186 11.62 18.73 -2.94
N CYS A 187 11.62 17.47 -3.37
CA CYS A 187 12.25 16.35 -2.65
C CYS A 187 13.74 16.56 -2.37
N ARG A 188 14.47 17.24 -3.27
CA ARG A 188 15.86 17.70 -3.05
C ARG A 188 16.11 18.44 -1.73
N VAL A 189 15.12 19.15 -1.18
CA VAL A 189 15.26 19.85 0.11
C VAL A 189 15.47 18.87 1.27
N LEU A 190 15.03 17.63 1.11
CA LEU A 190 15.12 16.58 2.12
C LEU A 190 16.31 15.65 1.94
N TYR A 191 17.16 15.86 0.92
CA TYR A 191 18.25 14.95 0.57
C TYR A 191 19.24 14.71 1.72
N ASP A 192 19.57 15.78 2.47
CA ASP A 192 20.50 15.70 3.60
C ASP A 192 19.91 14.94 4.82
N VAL A 193 18.60 14.78 4.86
CA VAL A 193 17.87 14.11 5.95
C VAL A 193 17.52 12.67 5.57
N TYR A 194 17.04 12.48 4.35
CA TYR A 194 16.64 11.21 3.78
C TYR A 194 17.45 10.99 2.49
N PRO A 195 18.69 10.49 2.61
CA PRO A 195 19.42 10.06 1.43
C PRO A 195 18.51 9.06 0.69
N PHE A 196 18.49 9.12 -0.64
CA PHE A 196 17.60 8.35 -1.53
C PHE A 196 16.21 8.94 -1.79
N VAL A 197 15.79 10.00 -1.09
CA VAL A 197 14.60 10.77 -1.50
C VAL A 197 15.02 11.84 -2.52
N PHE A 198 14.70 11.64 -3.81
CA PHE A 198 15.03 12.55 -4.91
C PHE A 198 13.88 12.73 -5.90
#